data_AF-A0A5R9IIF3-F1
#
_entry.id   AF-A0A5R9IIF3-F1
#
_cell.length_a   1.000
_cell.length_b   1.000
_cell.length_c   1.000
_cell.angle_alpha   90.00
_cell.angle_beta   90.00
_cell.angle_gamma   90.00
#
_symmetry.space_group_name_H-M   'P 1'
#
loop_
_entity.id
_entity.type
_entity.pdbx_description
1 polymer ?
#
loop_
_entity_poly.entity_id
_entity_poly.type
_entity_poly.pdbx_seq_one_letter_code
_entity_poly.pdbx_strand_id
1 'polypeptide(L)'
;MNIVQNIEKSFHPEIYSESMPIKNDLSLCLYKKSGLARYVLATLNFDSNLDIRTQIANARKLIQQQTSAMWLFKEIGAYIVFVCDELPDLAESQLEIDRTGFHAVIVQGVHLVSKSGAHLYSHSKWLNKSFGGTESIASRLVDSAI
;
A
#
# COMPACT_ATOMS: atom_id res chain seq x y z
N MET A 1 -3.48 -13.55 15.45
CA MET A 1 -4.47 -12.54 15.01
C MET A 1 -4.14 -12.19 13.55
N ASN A 2 -5.12 -11.91 12.69
CA ASN A 2 -4.86 -11.69 11.26
C ASN A 2 -4.42 -10.24 11.03
N ILE A 3 -3.14 -10.01 10.68
CA ILE A 3 -2.55 -8.68 10.41
C ILE A 3 -3.44 -7.86 9.46
N VAL A 4 -4.02 -8.50 8.44
CA VAL A 4 -4.89 -7.83 7.47
C VAL A 4 -6.14 -7.24 8.14
N GLN A 5 -6.75 -7.95 9.09
CA GLN A 5 -7.92 -7.45 9.84
C GLN A 5 -7.54 -6.31 10.78
N ASN A 6 -6.34 -6.35 11.37
CA ASN A 6 -5.84 -5.26 12.20
C ASN A 6 -5.61 -4.00 11.35
N ILE A 7 -4.99 -4.15 10.17
CA ILE A 7 -4.81 -3.06 9.21
C ILE A 7 -6.18 -2.49 8.83
N GLU A 8 -7.16 -3.32 8.49
CA GLU A 8 -8.51 -2.83 8.16
C GLU A 8 -9.11 -2.00 9.28
N LYS A 9 -9.14 -2.51 10.52
CA LYS A 9 -9.69 -1.80 11.69
C LYS A 9 -8.95 -0.52 12.03
N SER A 10 -7.64 -0.51 11.83
CA SER A 10 -6.81 0.66 12.11
C SER A 10 -7.03 1.75 11.06
N PHE A 11 -7.25 1.40 9.80
CA PHE A 11 -7.28 2.40 8.72
C PHE A 11 -8.69 2.79 8.28
N HIS A 12 -9.68 1.90 8.44
CA HIS A 12 -11.08 2.13 8.11
C HIS A 12 -11.95 2.27 9.37
N PRO A 13 -12.90 3.21 9.43
CA PRO A 13 -13.24 4.22 8.41
C PRO A 13 -12.47 5.54 8.50
N GLU A 14 -11.59 5.69 9.50
CA GLU A 14 -11.02 6.99 9.87
C GLU A 14 -10.10 7.60 8.80
N ILE A 15 -9.18 6.82 8.24
CA ILE A 15 -8.24 7.29 7.21
C ILE A 15 -8.77 6.98 5.82
N TYR A 16 -9.33 5.78 5.64
CA TYR A 16 -9.93 5.31 4.41
C TYR A 16 -11.41 5.06 4.61
N SER A 17 -12.24 5.85 3.91
CA SER A 17 -13.69 5.85 4.09
C SER A 17 -14.37 4.58 3.59
N GLU A 18 -13.70 3.80 2.74
CA GLU A 18 -14.28 2.63 2.09
C GLU A 18 -13.35 1.41 2.20
N SER A 19 -13.90 0.24 2.51
CA SER A 19 -13.25 -1.06 2.32
C SER A 19 -13.86 -1.71 1.08
N MET A 20 -13.08 -1.86 0.01
CA MET A 20 -13.58 -2.34 -1.27
C MET A 20 -13.71 -3.87 -1.25
N PRO A 21 -14.81 -4.46 -1.78
CA PRO A 21 -14.92 -5.90 -1.98
C PRO A 21 -13.81 -6.39 -2.91
N ILE A 22 -12.99 -7.32 -2.43
CA ILE A 22 -11.86 -7.87 -3.17
C ILE A 22 -12.35 -8.74 -4.32
N LYS A 23 -11.81 -8.51 -5.53
CA LYS A 23 -12.15 -9.26 -6.75
C LYS A 23 -10.98 -10.09 -7.32
N ASN A 24 -9.83 -10.06 -6.67
CA ASN A 24 -8.56 -10.62 -7.15
C ASN A 24 -7.68 -11.04 -5.96
N ASP A 25 -6.39 -11.30 -6.19
CA ASP A 25 -5.47 -11.82 -5.16
C ASP A 25 -5.06 -10.81 -4.07
N LEU A 26 -5.69 -9.63 -4.03
CA LEU A 26 -5.51 -8.70 -2.91
C LEU A 26 -6.08 -9.30 -1.62
N SER A 27 -5.41 -9.10 -0.49
CA SER A 27 -5.95 -9.46 0.81
C SER A 27 -6.83 -8.36 1.41
N LEU A 28 -6.55 -7.10 1.07
CA LEU A 28 -7.33 -5.92 1.50
C LEU A 28 -7.15 -4.79 0.49
N CYS A 29 -8.18 -3.96 0.34
CA CYS A 29 -8.15 -2.77 -0.51
C CYS A 29 -9.01 -1.68 0.12
N LEU A 30 -8.36 -0.76 0.83
CA LEU A 30 -9.01 0.39 1.43
C LEU A 30 -8.90 1.60 0.51
N TYR A 31 -10.01 2.30 0.33
CA TYR A 31 -10.12 3.40 -0.63
C TYR A 31 -10.58 4.69 0.05
N LYS A 32 -10.04 5.81 -0.43
CA LYS A 32 -10.42 7.15 -0.03
C LYS A 32 -10.42 8.08 -1.24
N LYS A 33 -11.39 8.98 -1.27
CA LYS A 33 -11.43 10.12 -2.19
C LYS A 33 -11.30 11.42 -1.40
N SER A 34 -10.42 12.31 -1.86
CA SER A 34 -10.23 13.64 -1.28
C SER A 34 -10.25 14.68 -2.41
N GLY A 35 -11.41 15.30 -2.64
CA GLY A 35 -11.63 16.13 -3.83
C GLY A 35 -11.51 15.32 -5.12
N LEU A 36 -10.57 15.69 -5.98
CA LEU A 36 -10.25 14.94 -7.22
C LEU A 36 -9.22 13.82 -7.00
N ALA A 37 -8.47 13.88 -5.90
CA ALA A 37 -7.46 12.89 -5.58
C ALA A 37 -8.10 11.61 -5.04
N ARG A 38 -7.51 10.48 -5.38
CA ARG A 38 -7.95 9.14 -4.98
C ARG A 38 -6.76 8.37 -4.45
N TYR A 39 -6.99 7.61 -3.39
CA TYR A 39 -5.93 6.92 -2.69
C TYR A 39 -6.38 5.52 -2.30
N VAL A 40 -5.42 4.59 -2.34
CA VAL A 40 -5.63 3.22 -1.93
C VAL A 40 -4.54 2.74 -0.99
N LEU A 41 -4.92 1.96 0.01
CA LEU A 41 -4.03 1.09 0.76
C LEU A 41 -4.39 -0.35 0.39
N ALA A 42 -3.46 -1.05 -0.22
CA ALA A 42 -3.67 -2.41 -0.69
C ALA A 42 -2.72 -3.36 0.04
N THR A 43 -3.25 -4.47 0.53
CA THR A 43 -2.46 -5.49 1.23
C THR A 43 -2.42 -6.77 0.42
N LEU A 44 -1.25 -7.40 0.34
CA LEU A 44 -0.98 -8.67 -0.32
C LEU A 44 -0.09 -9.54 0.57
N ASN A 45 -0.06 -10.84 0.32
CA ASN A 45 0.98 -11.70 0.89
C ASN A 45 2.27 -11.56 0.07
N PHE A 46 3.40 -11.51 0.75
CA PHE A 46 4.73 -11.53 0.13
C PHE A 46 5.03 -12.95 -0.38
N ASP A 47 5.52 -13.08 -1.61
CA ASP A 47 5.99 -14.34 -2.19
C ASP A 47 7.52 -14.37 -2.22
N SER A 48 8.14 -15.23 -1.42
CA SER A 48 9.60 -15.38 -1.36
C SER A 48 10.22 -15.93 -2.66
N ASN A 49 9.42 -16.48 -3.57
CA ASN A 49 9.89 -17.02 -4.85
C ASN A 49 9.90 -15.96 -5.97
N LEU A 50 9.35 -14.77 -5.71
CA LEU A 50 9.29 -13.68 -6.68
C LEU A 50 10.13 -12.51 -6.20
N ASP A 51 10.86 -11.88 -7.12
CA ASP A 51 11.58 -10.66 -6.80
C ASP A 51 10.61 -9.51 -6.47
N ILE A 52 11.03 -8.61 -5.59
CA ILE A 52 10.19 -7.52 -5.08
C ILE A 52 9.68 -6.58 -6.18
N ARG A 53 10.46 -6.38 -7.25
CA ARG A 53 10.08 -5.51 -8.36
C ARG A 53 8.92 -6.11 -9.15
N THR A 54 8.98 -7.40 -9.44
CA THR A 54 7.87 -8.15 -10.05
C THR A 54 6.62 -8.13 -9.16
N GLN A 55 6.78 -8.30 -7.84
CA GLN A 55 5.65 -8.23 -6.90
C GLN A 55 5.00 -6.83 -6.87
N ILE A 56 5.78 -5.76 -6.86
CA ILE A 56 5.26 -4.37 -6.93
C ILE A 56 4.50 -4.14 -8.25
N ALA A 57 5.03 -4.63 -9.38
CA ALA A 57 4.36 -4.53 -10.67
C ALA A 57 3.03 -5.30 -10.71
N ASN A 58 3.00 -6.51 -10.13
CA ASN A 58 1.79 -7.31 -10.01
C ASN A 58 0.75 -6.63 -9.11
N ALA A 59 1.17 -6.13 -7.94
CA ALA A 59 0.31 -5.37 -7.03
C ALA A 59 -0.29 -4.13 -7.73
N ARG A 60 0.52 -3.39 -8.50
CA ARG A 60 0.05 -2.25 -9.30
C ARG A 60 -1.06 -2.64 -10.27
N LYS A 61 -0.89 -3.75 -11.01
CA LYS A 61 -1.89 -4.28 -11.95
C LYS A 61 -3.18 -4.69 -11.23
N LEU A 62 -3.06 -5.37 -10.09
CA LEU A 62 -4.21 -5.77 -9.28
C LEU A 62 -4.98 -4.56 -8.75
N ILE A 63 -4.27 -3.55 -8.26
CA ILE A 63 -4.88 -2.28 -7.81
C ILE A 63 -5.59 -1.59 -8.96
N GLN A 64 -4.97 -1.54 -10.14
CA GLN A 64 -5.56 -0.92 -11.32
C GLN A 64 -6.89 -1.60 -11.68
N GLN A 65 -6.93 -2.93 -11.69
CA GLN A 65 -8.15 -3.70 -11.97
C GLN A 65 -9.22 -3.48 -10.89
N GLN A 66 -8.83 -3.57 -9.61
CA GLN A 66 -9.71 -3.43 -8.46
C GLN A 66 -10.40 -2.05 -8.41
N THR A 67 -9.65 -1.01 -8.75
CA THR A 67 -10.12 0.38 -8.67
C THR A 67 -10.57 0.95 -10.01
N SER A 68 -10.36 0.23 -11.11
CA SER A 68 -10.54 0.70 -12.48
C SER A 68 -9.78 2.01 -12.76
N ALA A 69 -8.56 2.13 -12.23
CA ALA A 69 -7.73 3.31 -12.41
C ALA A 69 -7.36 3.53 -13.88
N MET A 70 -7.41 4.79 -14.32
CA MET A 70 -7.14 5.20 -15.71
C MET A 70 -6.26 6.44 -15.71
N TRP A 71 -5.20 6.43 -16.52
CA TRP A 71 -4.31 7.58 -16.66
C TRP A 71 -5.07 8.77 -17.26
N LEU A 72 -4.81 10.00 -16.77
CA LEU A 72 -5.43 11.27 -17.15
C LEU A 72 -6.90 11.48 -16.72
N PHE A 73 -7.54 10.49 -16.10
CA PHE A 73 -8.96 10.57 -15.72
C PHE A 73 -9.23 10.11 -14.29
N LYS A 74 -8.54 9.06 -13.85
CA LYS A 74 -8.77 8.38 -12.58
C LYS A 74 -7.45 7.83 -12.03
N GLU A 75 -6.47 8.71 -11.86
CA GLU A 75 -5.23 8.39 -11.18
C GLU A 75 -5.48 8.08 -9.71
N ILE A 76 -4.71 7.14 -9.20
CA ILE A 76 -4.78 6.70 -7.81
C ILE A 76 -3.37 6.64 -7.23
N GLY A 77 -3.18 7.29 -6.09
CA GLY A 77 -2.01 7.10 -5.25
C GLY A 77 -2.14 5.80 -4.45
N ALA A 78 -1.19 4.90 -4.59
CA ALA A 78 -1.22 3.58 -3.95
C ALA A 78 -0.13 3.45 -2.88
N TYR A 79 -0.55 2.92 -1.73
CA TYR A 79 0.35 2.40 -0.70
C TYR A 79 0.19 0.88 -0.66
N ILE A 80 1.25 0.16 -1.01
CA ILE A 80 1.27 -1.29 -1.10
C ILE A 80 1.87 -1.86 0.19
N VAL A 81 1.15 -2.77 0.83
CA VAL A 81 1.60 -3.48 2.02
C VAL A 81 1.76 -4.96 1.66
N PHE A 82 2.95 -5.50 1.84
CA PHE A 82 3.23 -6.93 1.74
C PHE A 82 3.32 -7.51 3.14
N VAL A 83 2.48 -8.49 3.44
CA VAL A 83 2.55 -9.27 4.68
C VAL A 83 3.46 -10.46 4.44
N CYS A 84 4.53 -10.58 5.23
CA CYS A 84 5.47 -11.69 5.16
C CYS A 84 5.51 -12.47 6.47
N ASP A 85 6.00 -13.70 6.43
CA ASP A 85 6.27 -14.47 7.64
C ASP A 85 7.52 -13.92 8.35
N GLU A 86 8.58 -13.70 7.58
CA GLU A 86 9.84 -13.08 8.01
C GLU A 86 10.22 -11.98 7.01
N LEU A 87 10.98 -10.98 7.48
CA LEU A 87 11.50 -9.93 6.59
C LEU A 87 12.54 -10.53 5.63
N PRO A 88 12.37 -10.37 4.31
CA PRO A 88 13.43 -10.75 3.37
C PRO A 88 14.63 -9.80 3.51
N ASP A 89 15.81 -10.28 3.11
CA ASP A 89 17.03 -9.48 3.02
C ASP A 89 16.95 -8.54 1.82
N LEU A 90 16.26 -7.41 2.02
CA LEU A 90 16.07 -6.35 1.04
C LEU A 90 16.49 -5.01 1.64
N ALA A 91 17.16 -4.20 0.82
CA ALA A 91 17.42 -2.80 1.12
C ALA A 91 16.19 -1.94 0.78
N GLU A 92 16.00 -0.83 1.50
CA GLU A 92 14.95 0.16 1.23
C GLU A 92 14.98 0.66 -0.24
N SER A 93 16.17 0.80 -0.82
CA SER A 93 16.36 1.24 -2.21
C SER A 93 15.78 0.28 -3.25
N GLN A 94 15.52 -0.98 -2.88
CA GLN A 94 14.88 -1.98 -3.75
C GLN A 94 13.35 -1.88 -3.75
N LEU A 95 12.77 -1.13 -2.80
CA LEU A 95 11.35 -0.85 -2.75
C LEU A 95 11.01 0.30 -3.69
N GLU A 96 10.83 -0.04 -4.97
CA GLU A 96 10.57 0.94 -6.04
C GLU A 96 9.24 1.66 -5.83
N ILE A 97 9.32 2.99 -5.74
CA ILE A 97 8.20 3.91 -5.72
C ILE A 97 8.26 4.83 -6.95
N ASP A 98 7.10 5.27 -7.42
CA ASP A 98 7.03 6.18 -8.55
C ASP A 98 7.49 7.58 -8.13
N ARG A 99 8.47 8.10 -8.88
CA ARG A 99 8.97 9.47 -8.73
C ARG A 99 8.17 10.47 -9.56
N THR A 100 7.32 9.98 -10.47
CA THR A 100 6.54 10.77 -11.41
C THR A 100 5.09 10.29 -11.43
N GLY A 101 4.16 11.21 -11.71
CA GLY A 101 2.72 10.92 -11.77
C GLY A 101 2.23 10.33 -13.09
N PHE A 102 3.11 9.77 -13.93
CA PHE A 102 2.77 9.30 -15.27
C PHE A 102 2.22 7.86 -15.29
N HIS A 103 1.37 7.53 -14.31
CA HIS A 103 0.76 6.22 -14.19
C HIS A 103 -0.69 6.33 -13.75
N ALA A 104 -1.53 5.38 -14.17
CA ALA A 104 -2.89 5.24 -13.65
C ALA A 104 -2.90 4.91 -12.15
N VAL A 105 -1.97 4.05 -11.73
CA VAL A 105 -1.69 3.72 -10.33
C VAL A 105 -0.27 4.20 -10.03
N ILE A 106 -0.17 5.23 -9.20
CA ILE A 106 1.08 5.84 -8.79
C ILE A 106 1.49 5.19 -7.47
N VAL A 107 2.53 4.35 -7.48
CA VAL A 107 3.05 3.70 -6.28
C VAL A 107 3.76 4.74 -5.43
N GLN A 108 3.09 5.18 -4.37
CA GLN A 108 3.58 6.21 -3.46
C GLN A 108 4.22 5.62 -2.20
N GLY A 109 4.00 4.34 -1.91
CA GLY A 109 4.68 3.64 -0.84
C GLY A 109 4.60 2.14 -1.00
N VAL A 110 5.65 1.47 -0.52
CA VAL A 110 5.76 0.01 -0.40
C VAL A 110 6.24 -0.30 1.00
N HIS A 111 5.58 -1.22 1.68
CA HIS A 111 5.87 -1.59 3.06
C HIS A 111 5.78 -3.11 3.22
N LEU A 112 6.85 -3.75 3.68
CA LEU A 112 6.88 -5.15 4.09
C LEU A 112 6.70 -5.22 5.61
N VAL A 113 5.71 -5.97 6.05
CA VAL A 113 5.40 -6.18 7.47
C VAL A 113 5.42 -7.67 7.77
N SER A 114 6.28 -8.06 8.71
CA SER A 114 6.37 -9.44 9.17
C SER A 114 5.47 -9.72 10.36
N LYS A 115 5.14 -11.00 10.58
CA LYS A 115 4.38 -11.45 11.76
C LYS A 115 5.10 -11.23 13.10
N SER A 116 6.42 -11.05 13.07
CA SER A 116 7.20 -10.72 14.26
C SER A 116 7.20 -9.23 14.60
N GLY A 117 6.51 -8.39 13.80
CA GLY A 117 6.53 -6.94 13.97
C GLY A 117 7.82 -6.29 13.47
N ALA A 118 8.55 -6.95 12.57
CA ALA A 118 9.68 -6.36 11.86
C ALA A 118 9.21 -5.79 10.50
N HIS A 119 9.76 -4.63 10.12
CA HIS A 119 9.26 -3.81 9.00
C HIS A 119 10.38 -3.31 8.08
N LEU A 120 10.05 -3.14 6.80
CA LEU A 120 10.88 -2.45 5.80
C LEU A 120 9.95 -1.64 4.89
N TYR A 121 10.21 -0.35 4.71
CA TYR A 121 9.34 0.49 3.88
C TYR A 121 10.09 1.56 3.12
N SER A 122 9.54 1.97 1.99
CA SER A 122 9.98 3.10 1.15
C SER A 122 8.74 3.84 0.67
N HIS A 123 8.74 5.17 0.71
CA HIS A 123 7.58 5.97 0.36
C HIS A 123 7.96 7.37 -0.12
N SER A 124 7.18 7.92 -1.07
CA SER A 124 7.34 9.28 -1.57
C SER A 124 6.59 10.26 -0.68
N LYS A 125 7.12 11.49 -0.59
CA LYS A 125 6.47 12.59 0.13
C LYS A 125 5.07 12.81 -0.46
N TRP A 126 4.07 12.73 0.41
CA TRP A 126 2.67 12.87 0.04
C TRP A 126 2.20 14.32 0.27
N LEU A 127 1.85 15.02 -0.83
CA LEU A 127 1.33 16.40 -0.92
C LEU A 127 2.35 17.54 -0.60
N ASN A 128 2.33 18.63 -1.38
CA ASN A 128 3.21 19.83 -1.27
C ASN A 128 2.93 20.75 -0.06
N LYS A 129 2.42 20.16 1.02
CA LYS A 129 2.40 20.69 2.39
C LYS A 129 3.02 19.55 3.19
N SER A 130 4.01 19.79 4.05
CA SER A 130 4.38 18.79 5.08
C SER A 130 3.15 18.58 5.96
N PHE A 131 2.24 17.71 5.53
CA PHE A 131 0.98 17.42 6.21
C PHE A 131 1.25 16.28 7.18
N GLY A 132 1.27 16.62 8.47
CA GLY A 132 1.57 15.73 9.59
C GLY A 132 0.82 14.41 9.52
N GLY A 133 1.56 13.32 9.25
CA GLY A 133 0.99 11.98 9.30
C GLY A 133 1.64 10.94 8.40
N THR A 134 2.72 11.22 7.66
CA THR A 134 3.45 10.12 6.97
C THR A 134 4.05 9.12 7.96
N GLU A 135 4.47 9.58 9.15
CA GLU A 135 4.78 8.72 10.29
C GLU A 135 3.53 7.94 10.75
N SER A 136 2.32 8.46 10.54
CA SER A 136 1.09 7.80 11.03
C SER A 136 0.76 6.53 10.27
N ILE A 137 0.97 6.43 8.94
CA ILE A 137 0.67 5.17 8.24
C ILE A 137 1.70 4.10 8.59
N ALA A 138 2.99 4.41 8.54
CA ALA A 138 4.03 3.44 8.88
C ALA A 138 3.95 3.03 10.36
N SER A 139 3.81 3.99 11.28
CA SER A 139 3.65 3.71 12.72
C SER A 139 2.35 2.94 12.99
N ARG A 140 1.22 3.31 12.36
CA ARG A 140 -0.04 2.58 12.54
C ARG A 140 0.01 1.19 11.93
N LEU A 141 0.80 0.96 10.88
CA LEU A 141 1.07 -0.38 10.34
C LEU A 141 1.92 -1.21 11.32
N VAL A 142 2.91 -0.60 11.98
CA VAL A 142 3.66 -1.24 13.08
C VAL A 142 2.71 -1.65 14.20
N ASP A 143 1.86 -0.75 14.66
CA ASP A 143 0.88 -1.05 15.72
C ASP A 143 -0.16 -2.11 15.31
N SER A 144 -0.43 -2.22 14.00
CA SER A 144 -1.38 -3.21 13.47
C SER A 144 -0.76 -4.60 13.25
N ALA A 145 0.57 -4.68 13.18
CA ALA A 145 1.32 -5.91 12.97
C ALA A 145 1.46 -6.75 14.25
N ILE A 146 1.44 -6.08 15.40
CA ILE A 146 1.57 -6.63 16.76
C ILE A 146 0.19 -7.07 17.27
#